data_AF-A0A7W0FC89-F1
#
_entry.id   AF-A0A7W0FC89-F1
#
_cell.length_a   1.000
_cell.length_b   1.000
_cell.length_c   1.000
_cell.angle_alpha   90.00
_cell.angle_beta   90.00
_cell.angle_gamma   90.00
#
_symmetry.space_group_name_H-M   'P 1'
#
loop_
_entity.id
_entity.type
_entity.pdbx_description
1 polymer ?
#
loop_
_entity_poly.entity_id
_entity_poly.type
_entity_poly.pdbx_seq_one_letter_code
_entity_poly.pdbx_strand_id
1 'polypeptide(L)'
;RQDPDVILVGEMRDFETIQISLIAAETGHLVLSTLHTIDAMETINRIISVFPPYQHKQVRMQLASVIKGIISMRLLPRADGRGRVPAVEVLVATMTVKDCILDPDKTKLITDVITQGSVHYNMQTFDQSLFKLYKSGLITYEEALRGATNADDFALKVKGIQSTSDLTFESPSQPQKDPMKIERFSK
;
A
#
# COMPACT_ATOMS: atom_id res chain seq x y z
N ARG A 1 22.28 9.57 25.70
CA ARG A 1 22.46 8.78 24.46
C ARG A 1 22.55 7.32 24.88
N GLN A 2 21.67 6.46 24.36
CA GLN A 2 21.60 5.02 24.69
C GLN A 2 22.20 4.14 23.58
N ASP A 3 22.67 4.74 22.48
CA ASP A 3 23.24 4.07 21.30
C ASP A 3 22.36 2.93 20.72
N PRO A 4 21.08 3.18 20.42
CA PRO A 4 20.20 2.14 19.87
C PRO A 4 20.46 1.92 18.37
N ASP A 5 20.27 0.69 17.87
CA ASP A 5 20.14 0.42 16.43
C ASP A 5 18.68 0.51 15.95
N VAL A 6 17.75 0.14 16.84
CA VAL A 6 16.31 0.08 16.58
C VAL A 6 15.57 0.83 17.67
N ILE A 7 14.62 1.67 17.27
CA ILE A 7 13.80 2.49 18.16
C ILE A 7 12.34 2.14 17.92
N LEU A 8 11.65 1.70 18.97
CA LEU A 8 10.19 1.61 18.98
C LEU A 8 9.63 2.88 19.62
N VAL A 9 9.04 3.74 18.79
CA VAL A 9 8.21 4.84 19.24
C VAL A 9 6.79 4.31 19.26
N GLY A 10 6.06 4.44 20.37
CA GLY A 10 4.69 3.90 20.48
C GLY A 10 3.73 4.49 19.45
N GLU A 11 2.88 5.42 19.86
CA GLU A 11 1.96 6.11 18.96
C GLU A 11 2.52 7.47 18.53
N MET A 12 2.55 7.72 17.22
CA MET A 12 2.94 9.00 16.63
C MET A 12 1.71 9.92 16.50
N ARG A 13 1.27 10.53 17.61
CA ARG A 13 0.05 11.34 17.64
C ARG A 13 0.27 12.83 17.36
N ASP A 14 1.38 13.37 17.84
CA ASP A 14 1.68 14.79 17.83
C ASP A 14 2.89 15.12 16.95
N PHE A 15 3.04 16.42 16.69
CA PHE A 15 4.11 16.99 15.89
C PHE A 15 5.49 16.60 16.42
N GLU A 16 5.70 16.68 17.74
CA GLU A 16 7.01 16.45 18.36
C GLU A 16 7.45 15.00 18.19
N THR A 17 6.56 14.05 18.48
CA THR A 17 6.85 12.61 18.37
C THR A 17 7.13 12.21 16.93
N ILE A 18 6.37 12.73 15.96
CA ILE A 18 6.60 12.46 14.53
C ILE A 18 7.93 13.07 14.08
N GLN A 19 8.22 14.32 14.45
CA GLN A 19 9.47 14.98 14.10
C GLN A 19 10.69 14.23 14.64
N ILE A 20 10.66 13.83 15.92
CA ILE A 20 11.76 13.05 16.53
C ILE A 20 11.94 11.72 15.81
N SER A 21 10.85 11.04 15.44
CA SER A 21 10.89 9.76 14.72
C SER A 21 11.52 9.90 13.34
N LEU A 22 11.18 10.96 12.60
CA LEU A 22 11.78 11.25 11.29
C LEU A 22 13.27 11.55 11.39
N ILE A 23 13.69 12.35 12.38
CA ILE A 23 15.11 12.67 12.62
C ILE A 23 15.89 11.42 13.03
N ALA A 24 15.33 10.57 13.89
CA ALA A 24 15.96 9.32 14.29
C ALA A 24 16.17 8.39 13.09
N ALA A 25 15.16 8.28 12.21
CA ALA A 25 15.27 7.49 10.98
C ALA A 25 16.30 8.07 9.99
N GLU A 26 16.36 9.39 9.86
CA GLU A 26 17.33 10.09 9.00
C GLU A 26 18.78 9.92 9.46
N THR A 27 18.99 9.80 10.77
CA THR A 27 20.31 9.56 11.37
C THR A 27 20.74 8.08 11.35
N GLY A 28 19.97 7.21 10.70
CA GLY A 28 20.35 5.82 10.42
C GLY A 28 19.71 4.76 11.32
N HIS A 29 18.84 5.15 12.26
CA HIS A 29 18.15 4.20 13.13
C HIS A 29 16.97 3.55 12.41
N LEU A 30 16.68 2.27 12.70
CA LEU A 30 15.40 1.69 12.31
C LEU A 30 14.32 2.13 13.30
N VAL A 31 13.36 2.92 12.83
CA VAL A 31 12.24 3.39 13.66
C VAL A 31 10.98 2.61 13.34
N LEU A 32 10.38 2.01 14.37
CA LEU A 32 9.07 1.36 14.32
C LEU A 32 8.08 2.22 15.10
N SER A 33 6.90 2.46 14.54
CA SER A 33 5.84 3.19 15.24
C SER A 33 4.46 2.90 14.69
N THR A 34 3.41 3.33 15.41
CA THR A 34 2.01 3.13 15.06
C THR A 34 1.26 4.45 14.87
N LEU A 35 0.30 4.43 13.93
CA LEU A 35 -0.71 5.47 13.74
C LEU A 35 -2.09 4.81 13.65
N HIS A 36 -3.14 5.56 13.95
CA HIS A 36 -4.53 5.10 13.90
C HIS A 36 -5.20 5.46 12.57
N THR A 37 -4.52 5.17 11.47
CA THR A 37 -4.99 5.41 10.10
C THR A 37 -5.49 4.11 9.47
N ILE A 38 -6.43 4.23 8.53
CA ILE A 38 -7.13 3.06 7.98
C ILE A 38 -6.38 2.36 6.83
N ASP A 39 -5.43 3.06 6.20
CA ASP A 39 -4.62 2.58 5.07
C ASP A 39 -3.29 3.36 4.93
N ALA A 40 -2.44 2.94 4.00
CA ALA A 40 -1.12 3.49 3.77
C ALA A 40 -1.15 4.93 3.24
N MET A 41 -2.10 5.26 2.37
CA MET A 41 -2.26 6.61 1.82
C MET A 41 -2.63 7.60 2.92
N GLU A 42 -3.60 7.24 3.77
CA GLU A 42 -4.03 8.06 4.89
C GLU A 42 -2.94 8.18 5.95
N THR A 43 -2.14 7.13 6.16
CA THR A 43 -0.94 7.17 7.02
C THR A 43 0.03 8.27 6.57
N ILE A 44 0.33 8.35 5.27
CA ILE A 44 1.21 9.38 4.71
C ILE A 44 0.61 10.78 4.89
N ASN A 45 -0.66 10.95 4.55
CA ASN A 45 -1.35 12.23 4.70
C ASN A 45 -1.44 12.68 6.17
N ARG A 46 -1.63 11.74 7.10
CA ARG A 46 -1.67 12.01 8.54
C ARG A 46 -0.33 12.49 9.07
N ILE A 47 0.78 11.86 8.66
CA ILE A 47 2.14 12.29 9.02
C ILE A 47 2.42 13.70 8.52
N ILE A 48 1.98 14.05 7.30
CA ILE A 48 2.25 15.37 6.72
C ILE A 48 1.36 16.44 7.37
N SER A 49 0.08 16.13 7.61
CA SER A 49 -0.92 17.09 8.09
C SER A 49 -0.71 17.59 9.52
N VAL A 50 0.09 16.90 10.36
CA VAL A 50 0.45 17.43 11.69
C VAL A 50 1.40 18.63 11.60
N PHE A 51 2.11 18.80 10.48
CA PHE A 51 3.01 19.92 10.26
C PHE A 51 2.26 21.13 9.70
N PRO A 52 2.72 22.35 9.98
CA PRO A 52 2.22 23.54 9.34
C PRO A 52 2.36 23.50 7.80
N PRO A 53 1.43 24.09 7.03
CA PRO A 53 1.43 24.01 5.55
C PRO A 53 2.75 24.42 4.88
N TYR A 54 3.45 25.41 5.43
CA TYR A 54 4.73 25.89 4.89
C TYR A 54 5.87 24.85 4.99
N GLN A 55 5.73 23.83 5.85
CA GLN A 55 6.72 22.74 6.02
C GLN A 55 6.35 21.48 5.22
N HIS A 56 5.16 21.39 4.64
CA HIS A 56 4.68 20.15 4.00
C HIS A 56 5.64 19.63 2.92
N LYS A 57 6.21 20.53 2.12
CA LYS A 57 7.20 20.16 1.10
C LYS A 57 8.45 19.52 1.72
N GLN A 58 8.97 20.09 2.80
CA GLN A 58 10.15 19.57 3.49
C GLN A 58 9.88 18.21 4.11
N VAL A 59 8.74 18.06 4.80
CA VAL A 59 8.34 16.82 5.46
C VAL A 59 8.11 15.70 4.45
N ARG A 60 7.52 16.00 3.29
CA ARG A 60 7.38 15.03 2.18
C ARG A 60 8.74 14.52 1.71
N MET A 61 9.72 15.40 1.53
CA MET A 61 11.09 15.00 1.14
C MET A 61 11.75 14.12 2.20
N GLN A 62 11.63 14.48 3.47
CA GLN A 62 12.20 13.72 4.59
C GLN A 62 11.51 12.36 4.72
N LEU A 63 10.18 12.31 4.68
CA LEU A 63 9.42 11.06 4.74
C LEU A 63 9.79 10.13 3.59
N ALA A 64 9.85 10.63 2.35
CA ALA A 64 10.22 9.84 1.18
C ALA A 64 11.65 9.29 1.26
N SER A 65 12.58 9.99 1.93
CA SER A 65 13.96 9.54 2.07
C SER A 65 14.08 8.40 3.09
N VAL A 66 13.35 8.46 4.21
CA VAL A 66 13.52 7.53 5.34
C VAL A 66 12.53 6.37 5.34
N ILE A 67 11.34 6.51 4.76
CA ILE A 67 10.29 5.48 4.84
C ILE A 67 10.73 4.16 4.22
N LYS A 68 10.39 3.05 4.89
CA LYS A 68 10.70 1.68 4.45
C LYS A 68 9.46 0.90 4.02
N GLY A 69 8.37 1.06 4.77
CA GLY A 69 7.10 0.45 4.45
C GLY A 69 6.01 0.88 5.42
N ILE A 70 4.77 0.59 5.07
CA ILE A 70 3.59 0.80 5.91
C ILE A 70 2.80 -0.50 5.92
N ILE A 71 2.36 -0.92 7.11
CA ILE A 71 1.52 -2.09 7.30
C ILE A 71 0.25 -1.61 8.01
N SER A 72 -0.87 -1.66 7.29
CA SER A 72 -2.18 -1.29 7.82
C SER A 72 -2.97 -2.56 8.09
N MET A 73 -3.63 -2.67 9.25
CA MET A 73 -4.27 -3.92 9.69
C MET A 73 -5.72 -3.69 10.13
N ARG A 74 -6.60 -4.63 9.75
CA ARG A 74 -7.99 -4.72 10.24
C ARG A 74 -8.25 -6.14 10.71
N LEU A 75 -8.69 -6.30 11.96
CA LEU A 75 -9.04 -7.61 12.49
C LEU A 75 -10.48 -7.97 12.11
N LEU A 76 -10.68 -9.14 11.52
CA LEU A 76 -12.00 -9.63 11.11
C LEU A 76 -12.35 -10.89 11.91
N PRO A 77 -13.61 -11.07 12.34
CA PRO A 77 -14.08 -12.34 12.88
C PRO A 77 -13.81 -13.49 11.91
N ARG A 78 -13.30 -14.61 12.43
CA ARG A 78 -13.11 -15.81 11.61
C ARG A 78 -14.45 -16.48 11.31
N ALA A 79 -14.55 -17.12 10.14
CA ALA A 79 -15.74 -17.86 9.73
C ALA A 79 -16.08 -19.03 10.68
N ASP A 80 -15.09 -19.58 11.36
CA ASP A 80 -15.27 -20.64 12.38
C ASP A 80 -15.71 -20.13 13.75
N GLY A 81 -15.88 -18.81 13.92
CA GLY A 81 -16.23 -18.16 15.17
C GLY A 81 -15.11 -18.18 16.23
N ARG A 82 -13.91 -18.70 15.91
CA ARG A 82 -12.81 -18.87 16.86
C ARG A 82 -11.77 -17.77 16.70
N GLY A 83 -12.08 -16.60 17.25
CA GLY A 83 -11.17 -15.45 17.28
C GLY A 83 -11.22 -14.63 16.01
N ARG A 84 -10.09 -13.99 15.66
CA ARG A 84 -9.99 -13.03 14.56
C ARG A 84 -8.81 -13.35 13.65
N VAL A 85 -8.88 -12.85 12.42
CA VAL A 85 -7.80 -12.92 11.43
C VAL A 85 -7.52 -11.51 10.91
N PRO A 86 -6.25 -11.09 10.76
CA PRO A 86 -5.92 -9.79 10.21
C PRO A 86 -6.06 -9.79 8.67
N ALA A 87 -6.87 -8.89 8.14
CA ALA A 87 -6.66 -8.37 6.79
C ALA A 87 -5.58 -7.29 6.85
N VAL A 88 -4.62 -7.36 5.93
CA VAL A 88 -3.41 -6.53 5.99
C VAL A 88 -3.17 -5.88 4.64
N GLU A 89 -3.03 -4.57 4.62
CA GLU A 89 -2.44 -3.84 3.50
C GLU A 89 -0.95 -3.62 3.75
N VAL A 90 -0.14 -3.82 2.71
CA VAL A 90 1.31 -3.71 2.76
C VAL A 90 1.80 -2.80 1.65
N LEU A 91 2.43 -1.71 2.04
CA LEU A 91 3.18 -0.82 1.16
C LEU A 91 4.68 -0.96 1.44
N VAL A 92 5.47 -1.08 0.38
CA VAL A 92 6.94 -1.07 0.42
C VAL A 92 7.45 0.20 -0.26
N ALA A 93 8.46 0.86 0.31
CA ALA A 93 8.95 2.15 -0.18
C ALA A 93 9.83 2.04 -1.44
N THR A 94 9.23 1.75 -2.59
CA THR A 94 9.88 1.78 -3.92
C THR A 94 10.10 3.21 -4.42
N MET A 95 10.86 3.38 -5.51
CA MET A 95 11.05 4.72 -6.11
C MET A 95 9.72 5.38 -6.50
N THR A 96 8.81 4.62 -7.10
CA THR A 96 7.47 5.10 -7.47
C THR A 96 6.67 5.56 -6.27
N VAL A 97 6.71 4.83 -5.16
CA VAL A 97 6.05 5.25 -3.91
C VAL A 97 6.67 6.55 -3.38
N LYS A 98 7.99 6.68 -3.43
CA LYS A 98 8.67 7.91 -3.01
C LYS A 98 8.25 9.09 -3.87
N ASP A 99 8.15 8.92 -5.19
CA ASP A 99 7.64 9.95 -6.10
C ASP A 99 6.19 10.34 -5.78
N CYS A 100 5.34 9.38 -5.43
CA CYS A 100 3.98 9.63 -4.96
C CYS A 100 3.91 10.38 -3.62
N ILE A 101 4.90 10.21 -2.74
CA ILE A 101 5.01 10.95 -1.47
C ILE A 101 5.51 12.38 -1.72
N LEU A 102 6.47 12.56 -2.63
CA LEU A 102 7.03 13.87 -2.96
C LEU A 102 6.00 14.81 -3.58
N ASP A 103 5.13 14.29 -4.44
CA ASP A 103 4.12 15.04 -5.17
C ASP A 103 2.72 14.85 -4.54
N PRO A 104 2.10 15.91 -3.97
CA PRO A 104 0.79 15.81 -3.34
C PRO A 104 -0.31 15.32 -4.30
N ASP A 105 -0.22 15.64 -5.58
CA ASP A 105 -1.23 15.24 -6.57
C ASP A 105 -1.14 13.75 -6.93
N LYS A 106 0.02 13.13 -6.69
CA LYS A 106 0.26 11.71 -6.92
C LYS A 106 0.04 10.84 -5.69
N THR A 107 -0.10 11.42 -4.50
CA THR A 107 -0.32 10.65 -3.26
C THR A 107 -1.57 9.78 -3.35
N LYS A 108 -2.62 10.22 -4.07
CA LYS A 108 -3.83 9.44 -4.33
C LYS A 108 -3.61 8.17 -5.17
N LEU A 109 -2.51 8.08 -5.89
CA LEU A 109 -2.17 6.92 -6.73
C LEU A 109 -1.54 5.78 -5.92
N ILE A 110 -1.28 5.96 -4.63
CA ILE A 110 -0.59 4.97 -3.80
C ILE A 110 -1.32 3.63 -3.78
N THR A 111 -2.65 3.62 -3.71
CA THR A 111 -3.44 2.39 -3.72
C THR A 111 -3.23 1.58 -5.02
N ASP A 112 -3.14 2.27 -6.16
CA ASP A 112 -2.87 1.64 -7.46
C ASP A 112 -1.44 1.10 -7.52
N VAL A 113 -0.47 1.87 -7.01
CA VAL A 113 0.93 1.45 -6.91
C VAL A 113 1.06 0.19 -6.04
N ILE A 114 0.35 0.11 -4.90
CA ILE A 114 0.29 -1.09 -4.05
C ILE A 114 -0.28 -2.27 -4.83
N THR A 115 -1.39 -2.06 -5.55
CA THR A 115 -2.06 -3.10 -6.34
C THR A 115 -1.12 -3.71 -7.38
N GLN A 116 -0.43 -2.85 -8.15
CA GLN A 116 0.52 -3.25 -9.19
C GLN A 116 1.82 -3.85 -8.61
N GLY A 117 2.25 -3.40 -7.43
CA GLY A 117 3.44 -3.88 -6.75
C GLY A 117 3.33 -5.30 -6.15
N SER A 118 2.16 -5.94 -6.27
CA SER A 118 1.87 -7.21 -5.61
C SER A 118 2.78 -8.37 -6.01
N VAL A 119 3.17 -8.45 -7.29
CA VAL A 119 4.01 -9.56 -7.80
C VAL A 119 5.48 -9.35 -7.48
N HIS A 120 6.01 -8.15 -7.71
CA HIS A 120 7.45 -7.88 -7.64
C HIS A 120 7.94 -7.45 -6.27
N TYR A 121 7.08 -6.82 -5.48
CA TYR A 121 7.44 -6.22 -4.19
C TYR A 121 6.64 -6.82 -3.01
N ASN A 122 5.84 -7.86 -3.26
CA ASN A 122 4.95 -8.48 -2.27
C ASN A 122 4.04 -7.45 -1.57
N MET A 123 3.68 -6.37 -2.27
CA MET A 123 2.67 -5.44 -1.79
C MET A 123 1.30 -6.10 -1.82
N GLN A 124 0.35 -5.56 -1.08
CA GLN A 124 -1.04 -5.98 -1.20
C GLN A 124 -1.97 -4.90 -0.67
N THR A 125 -3.10 -4.70 -1.33
CA THR A 125 -4.19 -3.87 -0.80
C THR A 125 -5.04 -4.65 0.20
N PHE A 126 -5.86 -3.95 0.97
CA PHE A 126 -6.87 -4.60 1.82
C PHE A 126 -7.78 -5.53 1.03
N ASP A 127 -8.30 -5.09 -0.13
CA ASP A 127 -9.22 -5.89 -0.95
C ASP A 127 -8.57 -7.18 -1.46
N GLN A 128 -7.28 -7.12 -1.84
CA GLN A 128 -6.50 -8.31 -2.20
C GLN A 128 -6.31 -9.24 -0.99
N SER A 129 -6.03 -8.69 0.21
CA SER A 129 -5.92 -9.48 1.44
C SER A 129 -7.26 -10.13 1.80
N LEU A 130 -8.37 -9.39 1.74
CA LEU A 130 -9.71 -9.88 2.00
C LEU A 130 -10.11 -10.99 1.05
N PHE A 131 -9.80 -10.83 -0.23
CA PHE A 131 -10.09 -11.83 -1.24
C PHE A 131 -9.37 -13.15 -0.96
N LYS A 132 -8.08 -13.09 -0.56
CA LYS A 132 -7.30 -14.27 -0.15
C LYS A 132 -7.89 -14.93 1.11
N LEU A 133 -8.27 -14.15 2.11
CA LEU A 133 -8.89 -14.65 3.35
C LEU A 133 -10.25 -15.31 3.08
N TYR A 134 -11.07 -14.72 2.21
CA TYR A 134 -12.34 -15.28 1.79
C TYR A 134 -12.15 -16.58 0.99
N LYS A 135 -11.27 -16.58 -0.01
CA LYS A 135 -10.98 -17.77 -0.83
C LYS A 135 -10.41 -18.94 -0.03
N SER A 136 -9.70 -18.66 1.06
CA SER A 136 -9.20 -19.69 2.00
C SER A 136 -10.23 -20.13 3.04
N GLY A 137 -11.43 -19.56 3.05
CA GLY A 137 -12.49 -19.89 4.00
C GLY A 137 -12.26 -19.35 5.42
N LEU A 138 -11.31 -18.42 5.62
CA LEU A 138 -11.01 -17.85 6.93
C LEU A 138 -12.03 -16.80 7.37
N ILE A 139 -12.69 -16.13 6.43
CA ILE A 139 -13.76 -15.15 6.67
C ILE A 139 -14.97 -15.46 5.80
N THR A 140 -16.16 -15.06 6.25
CA THR A 140 -17.39 -15.20 5.46
C THR A 140 -17.44 -14.16 4.34
N TYR A 141 -18.29 -14.40 3.33
CA TYR A 141 -18.51 -13.42 2.26
C TYR A 141 -19.05 -12.09 2.80
N GLU A 142 -19.96 -12.14 3.77
CA GLU A 142 -20.51 -10.94 4.43
C GLU A 142 -19.44 -10.14 5.16
N GLU A 143 -18.53 -10.82 5.87
CA GLU A 143 -17.45 -10.14 6.57
C GLU A 143 -16.42 -9.58 5.60
N ALA A 144 -16.16 -10.27 4.48
CA ALA A 144 -15.28 -9.78 3.43
C ALA A 144 -15.85 -8.50 2.77
N LEU A 145 -17.16 -8.47 2.46
CA LEU A 145 -17.83 -7.29 1.93
C LEU A 145 -17.82 -6.11 2.91
N ARG A 146 -18.05 -6.38 4.20
CA ARG A 146 -18.02 -5.35 5.25
C ARG A 146 -16.63 -4.73 5.41
N GLY A 147 -15.59 -5.55 5.26
CA GLY A 147 -14.20 -5.11 5.39
C GLY A 147 -13.61 -4.42 4.15
N ALA A 148 -14.24 -4.57 2.99
CA ALA A 148 -13.74 -4.10 1.70
C ALA A 148 -13.70 -2.57 1.62
N THR A 149 -12.67 -2.04 0.97
CA THR A 149 -12.57 -0.60 0.67
C THR A 149 -13.62 -0.20 -0.38
N ASN A 150 -13.88 -1.05 -1.38
CA ASN A 150 -15.01 -0.94 -2.29
C ASN A 150 -15.78 -2.27 -2.36
N ALA A 151 -16.97 -2.30 -1.76
CA ALA A 151 -17.79 -3.51 -1.68
C ALA A 151 -18.29 -3.99 -3.05
N ASP A 152 -18.60 -3.07 -3.98
CA ASP A 152 -19.09 -3.41 -5.32
C ASP A 152 -17.98 -4.05 -6.17
N ASP A 153 -16.80 -3.44 -6.18
CA ASP A 153 -15.63 -4.00 -6.88
C ASP A 153 -15.23 -5.36 -6.28
N PHE A 154 -15.30 -5.50 -4.95
CA PHE A 154 -15.05 -6.78 -4.29
C PHE A 154 -16.05 -7.86 -4.73
N ALA A 155 -17.34 -7.52 -4.78
CA ALA A 155 -18.39 -8.45 -5.22
C ALA A 155 -18.20 -8.89 -6.68
N LEU A 156 -17.80 -7.97 -7.57
CA LEU A 156 -17.45 -8.28 -8.96
C LEU A 156 -16.25 -9.23 -9.03
N LYS A 157 -15.17 -8.94 -8.28
CA LYS A 157 -13.98 -9.79 -8.20
C LYS A 157 -14.30 -11.20 -7.70
N VAL A 158 -15.19 -11.34 -6.70
CA VAL A 158 -15.65 -12.66 -6.22
C VAL A 158 -16.38 -13.46 -7.30
N LYS A 159 -17.16 -12.78 -8.16
CA LYS A 159 -17.86 -13.38 -9.30
C LYS A 159 -16.95 -13.66 -10.51
N GLY A 160 -15.66 -13.33 -10.42
CA GLY A 160 -14.70 -13.50 -11.51
C GLY A 160 -14.80 -12.43 -12.60
N ILE A 161 -15.47 -11.31 -12.31
CA ILE A 161 -15.61 -10.17 -13.23
C ILE A 161 -14.52 -9.16 -12.87
N GLN A 162 -13.70 -8.76 -13.85
CA GLN A 162 -12.78 -7.64 -13.69
C GLN A 162 -13.57 -6.33 -13.77
N SER A 163 -13.33 -5.42 -12.80
CA SER A 163 -14.00 -4.12 -12.79
C SER A 163 -13.37 -3.20 -13.84
N THR A 164 -14.13 -2.22 -14.34
CA THR A 164 -13.61 -1.21 -15.27
C THR A 164 -12.47 -0.37 -14.69
N SER A 165 -12.37 -0.27 -13.37
CA SER A 165 -11.23 0.36 -12.67
C SER A 165 -9.92 -0.42 -12.84
N ASP A 166 -9.99 -1.74 -13.02
CA ASP A 166 -8.82 -2.57 -13.32
C ASP A 166 -8.38 -2.38 -14.81
N LEU A 167 -9.28 -1.96 -15.71
CA LEU A 167 -9.02 -1.78 -17.15
C LEU A 167 -8.43 -0.42 -17.52
N THR A 168 -8.63 0.63 -16.71
CA THR A 168 -8.26 2.01 -17.06
C THR A 168 -6.76 2.30 -17.15
N PHE A 169 -5.89 1.35 -16.78
CA PHE A 169 -4.44 1.57 -16.74
C PHE A 169 -3.61 0.47 -17.42
N GLU A 170 -4.21 -0.43 -18.19
CA GLU A 170 -3.45 -1.16 -19.20
C GLU A 170 -2.97 -0.15 -20.25
N SER A 171 -1.69 0.20 -20.21
CA SER A 171 -1.03 0.85 -21.34
C SER A 171 -1.18 -0.04 -22.57
N PRO A 172 -1.38 0.53 -23.78
CA PRO A 172 -1.78 -0.23 -24.95
C PRO A 172 -0.84 -1.42 -25.17
N SER A 173 -1.44 -2.60 -25.25
CA SER A 173 -0.79 -3.85 -25.66
C SER A 173 0.17 -3.57 -26.81
N GLN A 174 1.44 -3.92 -26.62
CA GLN A 174 2.43 -3.88 -27.71
C GLN A 174 1.82 -4.54 -28.95
N PRO A 175 1.91 -3.92 -30.14
CA PRO A 175 1.37 -4.52 -31.35
C PRO A 175 1.99 -5.90 -31.52
N GLN A 176 1.12 -6.90 -31.64
CA GLN A 176 1.44 -8.28 -31.88
C GLN A 176 2.43 -8.34 -33.05
N LYS A 177 3.68 -8.74 -32.78
CA LYS A 177 4.65 -9.01 -33.85
C LYS A 177 4.14 -10.21 -34.63
N ASP A 178 3.49 -9.93 -35.74
CA ASP A 178 3.17 -10.92 -36.77
C ASP A 178 4.51 -11.55 -37.22
N PRO A 179 4.69 -12.88 -37.13
CA PRO A 179 5.93 -13.50 -37.54
C PRO A 179 6.05 -13.40 -39.05
N MET A 180 6.83 -12.41 -39.50
CA MET A 180 7.20 -12.22 -40.90
C MET A 180 7.75 -13.54 -41.46
N LYS A 181 6.98 -14.18 -42.35
CA LYS A 181 7.41 -15.37 -43.09
C LYS A 181 8.56 -14.97 -44.00
N ILE A 182 9.77 -15.38 -43.64
CA ILE A 182 10.93 -15.33 -44.53
C ILE A 182 10.78 -16.50 -45.50
N GLU A 183 10.29 -16.25 -46.72
CA GLU A 183 10.41 -17.22 -47.79
C GLU A 183 11.88 -17.34 -48.18
N ARG A 184 12.47 -18.49 -47.82
CA ARG A 184 13.79 -18.89 -48.30
C ARG A 184 13.64 -19.33 -49.75
N PHE A 185 14.08 -18.50 -50.68
CA PHE A 185 14.32 -18.92 -52.05
C PHE A 185 15.41 -20.01 -52.05
N SER A 186 15.02 -21.25 -52.36
CA SER A 186 15.94 -22.32 -52.72
C SER A 186 16.10 -22.33 -54.23
N LYS A 187 17.36 -22.11 -54.65
CA LYS A 187 18.01 -22.35 -55.96
C LYS A 187 17.15 -22.41 -57.22
#